data_AF-Q4RC37-F1
#
_entry.id   AF-Q4RC37-F1
#
_cell.length_a   1.000
_cell.length_b   1.000
_cell.length_c   1.000
_cell.angle_alpha   90.00
_cell.angle_beta   90.00
_cell.angle_gamma   90.00
#
_symmetry.space_group_name_H-M   'P 1'
#
loop_
_entity.id
_entity.type
_entity.pdbx_description
1 polymer ?
#
loop_
_entity_poly.entity_id
_entity_poly.type
_entity_poly.pdbx_seq_one_letter_code
_entity_poly.pdbx_strand_id
1 'polypeptide(L)' 'VFQKGHHEIRELRQFHFTSWPDHGVPCYATGLLGFIRQVKFLNPPDAGPIVAHCR' A
#
# COMPACT_ATOMS: atom_id res chain seq x y z
N VAL A 1 23.83 -16.78 21.73
CA VAL A 1 24.30 -16.24 20.43
C VAL A 1 23.58 -14.92 20.21
N PHE A 2 24.25 -13.78 20.34
CA PHE A 2 23.63 -12.48 20.11
C PHE A 2 23.54 -12.23 18.60
N GLN A 3 22.34 -12.12 18.05
CA GLN A 3 22.16 -11.63 16.69
C GLN A 3 22.64 -10.18 16.65
N LYS A 4 23.75 -9.92 15.95
CA LYS A 4 24.12 -8.55 15.58
C LYS A 4 22.97 -7.96 14.77
N GLY A 5 22.47 -6.79 15.16
CA GLY A 5 21.42 -6.10 14.41
C GLY A 5 21.89 -5.85 12.98
N HIS A 6 21.10 -6.30 12.00
CA HIS A 6 21.34 -5.96 10.60
C HIS A 6 20.95 -4.49 10.40
N HIS A 7 21.93 -3.65 10.12
CA HIS A 7 21.72 -2.24 9.77
C HIS A 7 21.47 -2.12 8.26
N GLU A 8 20.30 -2.59 7.82
CA GLU A 8 19.83 -2.42 6.45
C GLU A 8 18.81 -1.27 6.39
N ILE A 9 19.03 -0.32 5.49
CA ILE A 9 18.08 0.76 5.23
C ILE A 9 17.17 0.32 4.08
N ARG A 10 15.85 0.41 4.28
CA ARG A 10 14.85 0.09 3.26
C ARG A 10 13.91 1.28 3.07
N GLU A 11 13.54 1.55 1.83
CA GLU A 11 12.48 2.52 1.52
C GLU A 11 11.11 1.83 1.63
N LEU A 12 10.16 2.47 2.29
CA LEU A 12 8.78 2.00 2.39
C LEU A 12 7.83 3.10 1.89
N ARG A 13 6.96 2.75 0.94
CA ARG A 13 5.86 3.62 0.51
C ARG A 13 4.56 3.12 1.09
N GLN A 14 3.86 3.98 1.83
CA GLN A 14 2.50 3.73 2.28
C GLN A 14 1.53 4.51 1.38
N PHE A 15 0.48 3.82 0.94
CA PHE A 15 -0.64 4.42 0.22
C PHE A 15 -1.92 4.22 1.02
N HIS A 16 -2.68 5.29 1.23
CA HIS A 16 -3.92 5.26 1.99
C HIS A 16 -5.07 5.78 1.14
N PHE A 17 -6.05 4.91 0.85
CA PHE A 17 -7.28 5.30 0.18
C PHE A 17 -8.26 5.89 1.20
N THR A 18 -8.47 7.21 1.16
CA THR A 18 -9.27 7.95 2.14
C THR A 18 -10.68 8.30 1.67
N SER A 19 -11.03 7.98 0.43
CA SER A 19 -12.35 8.28 -0.15
C SER A 19 -13.37 7.15 0.02
N TRP A 20 -13.05 6.13 0.82
CA TRP A 20 -14.04 5.11 1.19
C TRP A 20 -15.04 5.72 2.19
N PRO A 21 -16.36 5.66 1.96
CA PRO A 21 -17.34 6.27 2.84
C PRO A 21 -17.46 5.50 4.16
N ASP A 22 -17.86 6.19 5.23
CA ASP A 22 -18.11 5.56 6.54
C ASP A 22 -19.18 4.46 6.47
N HIS A 23 -20.16 4.63 5.58
CA HIS A 23 -21.23 3.67 5.33
C HIS A 23 -21.29 3.26 3.85
N GLY A 24 -21.38 1.96 3.63
CA GLY A 24 -21.54 1.39 2.30
C GLY A 24 -20.24 1.39 1.49
N VAL A 25 -20.37 1.71 0.21
CA VAL A 25 -19.28 1.67 -0.79
C VAL A 25 -19.29 2.94 -1.65
N PRO A 26 -18.16 3.32 -2.27
CA PRO A 26 -18.14 4.43 -3.21
C PRO A 26 -19.17 4.24 -4.34
N CYS A 27 -19.89 5.31 -4.70
CA CYS A 27 -20.88 5.29 -5.77
C CYS A 27 -20.28 4.98 -7.16
N TYR A 28 -19.01 5.34 -7.36
CA TYR A 28 -18.26 5.07 -8.58
C TYR A 28 -16.90 4.44 -8.24
N ALA A 29 -16.50 3.44 -9.02
CA ALA A 29 -15.21 2.76 -8.85
C ALA A 29 -14.00 3.61 -9.28
N THR A 30 -14.22 4.73 -9.97
CA THR A 30 -13.15 5.55 -10.59
C THR A 30 -12.05 5.93 -9.62
N GLY A 31 -12.40 6.37 -8.40
CA GLY A 31 -11.41 6.75 -7.38
C GLY A 31 -10.57 5.55 -6.92
N LEU A 32 -11.21 4.41 -6.65
CA LEU A 32 -10.54 3.19 -6.24
C LEU A 32 -9.63 2.63 -7.36
N LEU A 33 -10.11 2.63 -8.61
CA LEU A 33 -9.32 2.18 -9.76
C LEU A 33 -8.12 3.08 -10.02
N GLY A 34 -8.27 4.41 -9.87
CA GLY A 34 -7.16 5.36 -9.94
C GLY A 34 -6.10 5.07 -8.89
N PHE A 35 -6.53 4.89 -7.63
CA PHE A 35 -5.65 4.52 -6.52
C PHE A 35 -4.88 3.22 -6.79
N ILE A 36 -5.56 2.15 -7.20
CA ILE A 36 -4.92 0.85 -7.51
C ILE A 36 -3.89 0.99 -8.64
N ARG A 37 -4.19 1.75 -9.69
CA ARG A 37 -3.24 1.99 -10.80
C ARG A 37 -1.99 2.70 -10.31
N GLN A 38 -2.12 3.69 -9.43
CA GLN A 38 -0.99 4.41 -8.86
C GLN A 38 -0.14 3.53 -7.93
N VAL A 39 -0.77 2.72 -7.07
CA VAL A 39 -0.07 1.75 -6.21
C VAL A 39 0.74 0.76 -7.06
N LYS A 40 0.13 0.20 -8.12
CA LYS A 40 0.81 -0.73 -9.03
C LYS A 40 1.97 -0.08 -9.77
N PHE A 41 1.81 1.17 -10.22
CA PHE A 41 2.85 1.90 -10.94
C PHE A 41 4.06 2.22 -10.07
N LEU A 42 3.84 2.55 -8.79
CA LEU A 42 4.89 2.94 -7.86
C LEU A 42 5.48 1.78 -7.05
N ASN A 43 4.97 0.55 -7.22
CA ASN A 43 5.52 -0.64 -6.60
C ASN A 43 6.72 -1.16 -7.42
N PRO A 44 7.94 -1.23 -6.84
CA PRO A 44 9.10 -1.78 -7.54
C PRO A 44 8.86 -3.24 -7.97
N PRO A 45 9.33 -3.65 -9.16
CA PRO A 45 9.12 -5.00 -9.68
C PRO A 45 9.85 -6.09 -8.87
N ASP A 46 10.89 -5.71 -8.13
CA ASP A 46 11.69 -6.55 -7.23
C ASP A 46 11.24 -6.48 -5.77
N ALA A 47 10.21 -5.68 -5.47
CA ALA A 47 9.62 -5.65 -4.14
C ALA A 47 8.90 -6.97 -3.83
N GLY A 48 8.87 -7.32 -2.55
CA GLY A 48 8.03 -8.42 -2.05
C GLY A 48 6.52 -8.12 -2.19
N PRO A 49 5.67 -8.99 -1.62
CA PRO A 49 4.22 -8.79 -1.66
C PRO A 49 3.79 -7.44 -1.08
N ILE A 50 2.83 -6.78 -1.73
CA ILE A 50 2.20 -5.57 -1.20
C ILE A 50 1.38 -5.94 0.04
N VAL A 51 1.65 -5.28 1.16
CA VAL A 51 0.85 -5.40 2.38
C VAL A 51 -0.39 -4.52 2.26
N ALA A 52 -1.57 -5.11 2.34
CA ALA A 52 -2.85 -4.40 2.36
C ALA A 52 -3.55 -4.64 3.71
N HIS A 53 -4.18 -3.60 4.26
CA HIS A 53 -4.93 -3.68 5.50
C HIS A 53 -6.14 -2.74 5.49
N CYS A 54 -7.13 -3.07 6.31
CA CYS A 54 -8.25 -2.23 6.71
C CYS A 54 -8.50 -2.43 8.22
N ARG A 55 -9.51 -1.76 8.79
CA ARG A 55 -9.99 -2.10 10.15
C ARG A 55 -10.93 -3.29 10.11
#